data_AF-A0AAW4N6C6-F1
#
_entry.id   AF-A0AAW4N6C6-F1
#
_cell.length_a   1.000
_cell.length_b   1.000
_cell.length_c   1.000
_cell.angle_alpha   90.00
_cell.angle_beta   90.00
_cell.angle_gamma   90.00
#
_symmetry.space_group_name_H-M   'P 1'
#
loop_
_entity.id
_entity.type
_entity.pdbx_description
1 polymer ?
#
loop_
_entity_poly.entity_id
_entity_poly.type
_entity_poly.pdbx_seq_one_letter_code
_entity_poly.pdbx_strand_id
1 'polypeptide(L)'
;MILVMASCSPDEFGLGDKNLSSEDLAENIAFTITHDESNPNIVKFKSLLPSSYSVVFDTPQGRFQQDEVSLKIPFNGTYQARIGVETRGGFLWGPYAEFKVDDFCAEFVTDPLWTYLSGGVGKSKRWKLDIDANVITKHSDLWAGPLGFWGMDDNWSTCMMGQTAAAGDHWNWTPGIADNSWVMSAMDYGYMEFDLIGGAHVTVYNAETGETLKGTYMLDTDNHTITFSDAELLHNSGHDQVATNWRSGLKLMGLADDRLQIATVRDNSDEGKCLLCYNFVSEEYWDNWTPSAPENTQVKPTLMTDWRDWVEQKTNKEITYKLANPDNEEGRQFDYCNLDGSAKGIQLTAASGIEDATLVMNSESKSYIYTAPDGSQVSGKYTLNDEGVFTFDKGFGNTQLSATGNYNMHANADNTLRILKVSKDDYTGHLKDLWLGSQCLDDQGNLYQYQAYHWVAQSASSASGPKYKANLFFNNSGWGWKHDGDIANYMSTNVFITGDGDYSLKFEGAESNPYLLYIDVNKILKDNPNCDITIKSIKVDGKSVDFDDTLIPRGYTDDDPSTNSFRRYVLNPWGPAACFKFDSGKNEFTDFKCSSSIEVVITVKMDTGAPVVTPSEGK
;
A
#
# COMPACT_ATOMS: atom_id res chain seq x y z
N MET A 1 -73.34 -44.81 17.00
CA MET A 1 -71.99 -44.52 16.47
C MET A 1 -71.43 -43.40 17.34
N ILE A 2 -70.55 -43.77 18.25
CA ILE A 2 -69.97 -42.88 19.29
C ILE A 2 -68.73 -42.26 18.66
N LEU A 3 -68.71 -40.93 18.52
CA LEU A 3 -67.48 -40.18 18.25
C LEU A 3 -66.70 -40.07 19.56
N VAL A 4 -65.60 -40.80 19.67
CA VAL A 4 -64.58 -40.60 20.71
C VAL A 4 -63.62 -39.56 20.17
N MET A 5 -63.77 -38.31 20.60
CA MET A 5 -62.75 -37.28 20.44
C MET A 5 -61.74 -37.47 21.58
N ALA A 6 -60.55 -37.94 21.26
CA ALA A 6 -59.41 -37.87 22.17
C ALA A 6 -58.97 -36.41 22.24
N SER A 7 -59.29 -35.72 23.34
CA SER A 7 -58.63 -34.47 23.69
C SER A 7 -57.38 -34.81 24.49
N CYS A 8 -56.20 -34.59 23.91
CA CYS A 8 -55.00 -34.34 24.69
C CYS A 8 -55.29 -33.14 25.61
N SER A 9 -55.15 -33.33 26.92
CA SER A 9 -55.11 -32.24 27.88
C SER A 9 -53.97 -31.28 27.47
N PRO A 10 -54.20 -29.96 27.43
CA PRO A 10 -53.11 -29.01 27.24
C PRO A 10 -52.18 -29.07 28.46
N ASP A 11 -50.86 -29.06 28.24
CA ASP A 11 -49.90 -28.79 29.31
C ASP A 11 -50.21 -27.40 29.90
N GLU A 12 -50.49 -27.33 31.21
CA GLU A 12 -50.72 -26.07 31.91
C GLU A 12 -49.41 -25.30 32.02
N PHE A 13 -49.23 -24.28 31.18
CA PHE A 13 -48.21 -23.22 31.35
C PHE A 13 -48.65 -22.21 32.41
N GLY A 14 -49.00 -22.68 33.61
CA GLY A 14 -49.37 -21.84 34.73
C GLY A 14 -48.14 -21.39 35.52
N LEU A 15 -48.00 -20.08 35.77
CA LEU A 15 -47.10 -19.55 36.81
C LEU A 15 -47.51 -20.21 38.14
N GLY A 16 -46.65 -21.10 38.67
CA GLY A 16 -46.98 -22.09 39.70
C GLY A 16 -47.72 -21.58 40.95
N ASP A 17 -48.41 -22.49 41.63
CA ASP A 17 -49.45 -22.18 42.64
C ASP A 17 -48.94 -21.79 44.05
N LYS A 18 -47.76 -21.17 44.18
CA LYS A 18 -47.29 -20.66 45.48
C LYS A 18 -46.46 -19.39 45.35
N ASN A 19 -46.70 -18.46 46.29
CA ASN A 19 -45.77 -17.37 46.61
C ASN A 19 -44.50 -17.98 47.20
N LEU A 20 -43.54 -18.36 46.36
CA LEU A 20 -42.21 -18.75 46.80
C LEU A 20 -41.55 -17.58 47.54
N SER A 21 -40.84 -17.89 48.62
CA SER A 21 -39.98 -16.97 49.34
C SER A 21 -38.50 -17.26 49.03
N SER A 22 -37.60 -16.33 49.36
CA SER A 22 -36.16 -16.52 49.13
C SER A 22 -35.62 -17.76 49.86
N GLU A 23 -36.16 -18.06 51.04
CA GLU A 23 -35.79 -19.22 51.87
C GLU A 23 -36.23 -20.56 51.23
N ASP A 24 -37.33 -20.56 50.49
CA ASP A 24 -37.79 -21.74 49.74
C ASP A 24 -36.83 -22.11 48.59
N LEU A 25 -35.91 -21.21 48.23
CA LEU A 25 -34.94 -21.35 47.14
C LEU A 25 -33.54 -21.82 47.60
N ALA A 26 -33.42 -22.35 48.83
CA ALA A 26 -32.14 -22.84 49.34
C ALA A 26 -31.69 -24.18 48.70
N GLU A 27 -30.40 -24.47 48.78
CA GLU A 27 -29.82 -25.76 48.35
C GLU A 27 -30.43 -26.92 49.16
N ASN A 28 -30.63 -28.06 48.50
CA ASN A 28 -31.33 -29.25 48.96
C ASN A 28 -32.84 -29.05 49.19
N ILE A 29 -33.38 -27.87 48.90
CA ILE A 29 -34.82 -27.58 48.87
C ILE A 29 -35.27 -27.32 47.43
N ALA A 30 -34.76 -26.27 46.79
CA ALA A 30 -35.14 -25.90 45.42
C ALA A 30 -34.13 -26.32 44.36
N PHE A 31 -32.90 -26.64 44.74
CA PHE A 31 -31.86 -27.11 43.82
C PHE A 31 -30.80 -27.94 44.54
N THR A 32 -29.94 -28.61 43.80
CA THR A 32 -28.79 -29.37 44.33
C THR A 32 -27.50 -28.95 43.66
N ILE A 33 -26.40 -29.06 44.39
CA ILE A 33 -25.03 -28.95 43.87
C ILE A 33 -24.35 -30.31 44.08
N THR A 34 -23.85 -30.92 43.01
CA THR A 34 -23.21 -32.24 43.08
C THR A 34 -21.95 -32.29 42.24
N HIS A 35 -20.95 -33.07 42.68
CA HIS A 35 -19.74 -33.31 41.92
C HIS A 35 -19.90 -34.58 41.06
N ASP A 36 -19.38 -34.57 39.83
CA ASP A 36 -19.36 -35.77 39.01
C ASP A 36 -18.48 -36.87 39.64
N GLU A 37 -18.94 -38.11 39.58
CA GLU A 37 -18.26 -39.25 40.22
C GLU A 37 -16.90 -39.57 39.58
N SER A 38 -16.75 -39.30 38.27
CA SER A 38 -15.53 -39.62 37.52
C SER A 38 -14.54 -38.45 37.54
N ASN A 39 -15.03 -37.21 37.53
CA ASN A 39 -14.20 -36.02 37.62
C ASN A 39 -14.84 -34.98 38.56
N PRO A 40 -14.39 -34.88 39.83
CA PRO A 40 -15.00 -33.99 40.81
C PRO A 40 -14.85 -32.50 40.49
N ASN A 41 -14.04 -32.12 39.50
CA ASN A 41 -13.97 -30.76 39.00
C ASN A 41 -15.17 -30.38 38.11
N ILE A 42 -16.02 -31.34 37.72
CA ILE A 42 -17.30 -31.10 37.05
C ILE A 42 -18.39 -30.98 38.14
N VAL A 43 -18.96 -29.79 38.27
CA VAL A 43 -19.99 -29.47 39.28
C VAL A 43 -21.34 -29.27 38.59
N LYS A 44 -22.34 -30.06 39.01
CA LYS A 44 -23.69 -30.07 38.45
C LYS A 44 -24.67 -29.38 39.38
N PHE A 45 -25.42 -28.43 38.83
CA PHE A 45 -26.51 -27.70 39.45
C PHE A 45 -27.81 -28.21 38.86
N LYS A 46 -28.76 -28.60 39.70
CA LYS A 46 -30.04 -29.14 39.22
C LYS A 46 -31.21 -28.58 40.01
N SER A 47 -32.18 -28.00 39.32
CA SER A 47 -33.44 -27.52 39.87
C SER A 47 -34.28 -28.70 40.36
N LEU A 48 -34.88 -28.53 41.54
CA LEU A 48 -35.88 -29.41 42.12
C LEU A 48 -37.28 -28.80 42.04
N LEU A 49 -37.40 -27.58 41.52
CA LEU A 49 -38.70 -26.92 41.33
C LEU A 49 -39.48 -27.60 40.19
N PRO A 50 -40.83 -27.56 40.22
CA PRO A 50 -41.64 -28.04 39.10
C PRO A 50 -41.26 -27.35 37.79
N SER A 51 -41.31 -28.08 36.68
CA SER A 51 -40.99 -27.57 35.34
C SER A 51 -41.88 -26.43 34.84
N SER A 52 -42.95 -26.10 35.58
CA SER A 52 -43.78 -24.92 35.34
C SER A 52 -43.12 -23.61 35.80
N TYR A 53 -42.03 -23.68 36.57
CA TYR A 53 -41.24 -22.52 36.97
C TYR A 53 -40.09 -22.28 36.00
N SER A 54 -39.92 -21.02 35.58
CA SER A 54 -38.75 -20.56 34.84
C SER A 54 -37.64 -20.20 35.84
N VAL A 55 -36.54 -20.96 35.83
CA VAL A 55 -35.44 -20.82 36.80
C VAL A 55 -34.17 -20.25 36.15
N VAL A 56 -33.36 -19.57 36.96
CA VAL A 56 -32.04 -19.05 36.59
C VAL A 56 -31.05 -19.43 37.67
N PHE A 57 -29.94 -20.08 37.31
CA PHE A 57 -28.81 -20.28 38.20
C PHE A 57 -27.85 -19.10 38.11
N ASP A 58 -27.37 -18.61 39.25
CA ASP A 58 -26.28 -17.63 39.41
C ASP A 58 -25.08 -18.41 39.94
N THR A 59 -24.05 -18.57 39.11
CA THR A 59 -22.93 -19.47 39.37
C THR A 59 -21.58 -18.74 39.23
N PRO A 60 -20.45 -19.34 39.62
CA PRO A 60 -19.13 -18.75 39.41
C PRO A 60 -18.78 -18.50 37.92
N GLN A 61 -19.53 -19.10 37.00
CA GLN A 61 -19.32 -19.02 35.55
C GLN A 61 -20.44 -18.22 34.84
N GLY A 62 -21.24 -17.47 35.61
CA GLY A 62 -22.32 -16.63 35.08
C GLY A 62 -23.71 -17.21 35.35
N ARG A 63 -24.68 -16.70 34.59
CA ARG A 63 -26.11 -17.03 34.77
C ARG A 63 -26.65 -17.93 33.67
N PHE A 64 -27.43 -18.93 34.08
CA PHE A 64 -27.97 -19.94 33.18
C PHE A 64 -29.46 -20.14 33.42
N GLN A 65 -30.29 -19.92 32.39
CA GLN A 65 -31.74 -20.14 32.44
C GLN A 65 -32.08 -21.56 31.98
N GLN A 66 -31.71 -22.56 32.79
CA GLN A 66 -31.88 -23.98 32.52
C GLN A 66 -32.17 -24.73 33.82
N ASP A 67 -32.90 -25.84 33.74
CA ASP A 67 -33.19 -26.68 34.91
C ASP A 67 -31.97 -27.45 35.41
N GLU A 68 -30.95 -27.65 34.57
CA GLU A 68 -29.71 -28.35 34.92
C GLU A 68 -28.52 -27.69 34.23
N VAL A 69 -27.43 -27.49 34.95
CA VAL A 69 -26.20 -26.83 34.48
C VAL A 69 -24.99 -27.60 34.96
N SER A 70 -24.00 -27.82 34.12
CA SER A 70 -22.72 -28.45 34.49
C SER A 70 -21.57 -27.49 34.25
N LEU A 71 -20.77 -27.22 35.28
CA LEU A 71 -19.61 -26.34 35.22
C LEU A 71 -18.33 -27.14 35.32
N LYS A 72 -17.36 -26.85 34.45
CA LYS A 72 -16.00 -27.40 34.51
C LYS A 72 -15.12 -26.40 35.27
N ILE A 73 -14.72 -26.73 36.50
CA ILE A 73 -13.98 -25.82 37.38
C ILE A 73 -12.54 -26.32 37.55
N PRO A 74 -11.55 -25.73 36.85
CA PRO A 74 -10.18 -26.24 36.83
C PRO A 74 -9.45 -26.10 38.16
N PHE A 75 -9.66 -25.02 38.89
CA PHE A 75 -8.86 -24.69 40.08
C PHE A 75 -9.51 -25.22 41.35
N ASN A 76 -8.67 -25.66 42.28
CA ASN A 76 -9.12 -25.98 43.62
C ASN A 76 -9.44 -24.70 44.39
N GLY A 77 -10.59 -24.67 45.08
CA GLY A 77 -11.09 -23.47 45.74
C GLY A 77 -12.48 -23.67 46.34
N THR A 78 -12.97 -22.64 47.03
CA THR A 78 -14.34 -22.56 47.55
C THR A 78 -15.13 -21.56 46.72
N TYR A 79 -16.32 -21.96 46.28
CA TYR A 79 -17.16 -21.24 45.34
C TYR A 79 -18.59 -21.12 45.88
N GLN A 80 -19.38 -20.20 45.32
CA GLN A 80 -20.78 -19.99 45.71
C GLN A 80 -21.72 -20.01 44.49
N ALA A 81 -22.95 -20.48 44.67
CA ALA A 81 -24.00 -20.43 43.66
C ALA A 81 -25.40 -20.28 44.30
N ARG A 82 -26.39 -19.81 43.55
CA ARG A 82 -27.80 -19.74 43.97
C ARG A 82 -28.76 -19.93 42.80
N ILE A 83 -30.00 -20.28 43.10
CA ILE A 83 -31.10 -20.31 42.12
C ILE A 83 -32.00 -19.07 42.29
N GLY A 84 -32.54 -18.60 41.18
CA GLY A 84 -33.60 -17.60 41.11
C GLY A 84 -34.76 -18.10 40.26
N VAL A 85 -35.95 -17.54 40.46
CA VAL A 85 -37.17 -17.99 39.80
C VAL A 85 -38.10 -16.82 39.47
N GLU A 86 -38.78 -16.91 38.33
CA GLU A 86 -39.85 -15.98 37.98
C GLU A 86 -41.18 -16.42 38.63
N THR A 87 -41.79 -15.53 39.41
CA THR A 87 -43.06 -15.77 40.10
C THR A 87 -44.11 -14.74 39.68
N ARG A 88 -45.37 -14.93 40.06
CA ARG A 88 -46.42 -13.90 39.88
C ARG A 88 -46.09 -12.57 40.59
N GLY A 89 -45.23 -12.59 41.61
CA GLY A 89 -44.77 -11.41 42.36
C GLY A 89 -43.52 -10.74 41.78
N GLY A 90 -43.03 -11.20 40.62
CA GLY A 90 -41.75 -10.79 40.06
C GLY A 90 -40.65 -11.81 40.29
N PHE A 91 -39.43 -11.45 39.88
CA PHE A 91 -38.26 -12.31 39.97
C PHE A 91 -37.72 -12.37 41.41
N LEU A 92 -37.34 -13.56 41.87
CA LEU A 92 -36.90 -13.82 43.23
C LEU A 92 -35.59 -14.61 43.24
N TRP A 93 -34.60 -14.15 44.03
CA TRP A 93 -33.34 -14.88 44.27
C TRP A 93 -33.38 -15.65 45.60
N GLY A 94 -32.78 -16.84 45.62
CA GLY A 94 -32.46 -17.56 46.84
C GLY A 94 -31.16 -17.11 47.51
N PRO A 95 -30.83 -17.67 48.69
CA PRO A 95 -29.52 -17.48 49.32
C PRO A 95 -28.41 -18.21 48.54
N TYR A 96 -27.16 -17.77 48.72
CA TYR A 96 -25.99 -18.48 48.21
C TYR A 96 -25.72 -19.76 48.99
N ALA A 97 -25.36 -20.81 48.27
CA ALA A 97 -24.83 -22.05 48.77
C ALA A 97 -23.34 -22.18 48.39
N GLU A 98 -22.52 -22.74 49.28
CA GLU A 98 -21.08 -22.90 49.07
C GLU A 98 -20.73 -24.33 48.64
N PHE A 99 -19.78 -24.48 47.74
CA PHE A 99 -19.21 -25.78 47.35
C PHE A 99 -17.69 -25.67 47.16
N LYS A 100 -17.00 -26.82 47.15
CA LYS A 100 -15.53 -26.87 47.13
C LYS A 100 -15.01 -27.79 46.03
N VAL A 101 -14.01 -27.33 45.30
CA VAL A 101 -13.20 -28.14 44.38
C VAL A 101 -11.85 -28.38 45.04
N ASP A 102 -11.45 -29.64 45.22
CA ASP A 102 -10.29 -29.99 46.04
C ASP A 102 -8.96 -30.02 45.26
N ASP A 103 -8.99 -30.42 44.00
CA ASP A 103 -7.80 -30.64 43.18
C ASP A 103 -7.81 -29.79 41.90
N PHE A 104 -6.63 -29.50 41.35
CA PHE A 104 -6.49 -28.84 40.06
C PHE A 104 -6.70 -29.83 38.89
N CYS A 105 -7.61 -29.53 37.98
CA CYS A 105 -7.88 -30.32 36.77
C CYS A 105 -7.32 -29.63 35.53
N ALA A 106 -6.08 -30.00 35.17
CA ALA A 106 -5.38 -29.44 34.02
C ALA A 106 -6.16 -29.60 32.71
N GLU A 107 -6.93 -30.68 32.54
CA GLU A 107 -7.73 -30.97 31.34
C GLU A 107 -8.74 -29.87 30.99
N PHE A 108 -9.15 -29.04 31.95
CA PHE A 108 -10.09 -27.94 31.70
C PHE A 108 -9.41 -26.64 31.26
N VAL A 109 -8.08 -26.62 31.24
CA VAL A 109 -7.26 -25.48 30.79
C VAL A 109 -6.20 -25.89 29.75
N THR A 110 -6.39 -27.03 29.07
CA THR A 110 -5.49 -27.47 27.98
C THR A 110 -5.77 -26.81 26.63
N ASP A 111 -6.95 -26.21 26.46
CA ASP A 111 -7.28 -25.54 25.21
C ASP A 111 -6.33 -24.35 24.95
N PRO A 112 -5.77 -24.21 23.72
CA PRO A 112 -4.86 -23.12 23.38
C PRO A 112 -5.39 -21.71 23.72
N LEU A 113 -6.71 -21.50 23.72
CA LEU A 113 -7.31 -20.21 24.05
C LEU A 113 -6.94 -19.72 25.46
N TRP A 114 -6.78 -20.62 26.44
CA TRP A 114 -6.29 -20.25 27.77
C TRP A 114 -4.88 -19.68 27.73
N THR A 115 -4.03 -20.28 26.90
CA THR A 115 -2.65 -19.82 26.70
C THR A 115 -2.62 -18.48 25.97
N TYR A 116 -3.42 -18.33 24.92
CA TYR A 116 -3.52 -17.06 24.19
C TYR A 116 -3.99 -15.93 25.10
N LEU A 117 -5.03 -16.15 25.92
CA LEU A 117 -5.62 -15.11 26.77
C LEU A 117 -4.71 -14.70 27.93
N SER A 118 -4.10 -15.66 28.63
CA SER A 118 -3.41 -15.43 29.93
C SER A 118 -1.92 -15.73 29.93
N GLY A 119 -1.37 -16.27 28.84
CA GLY A 119 -0.02 -16.86 28.80
C GLY A 119 0.03 -18.31 29.31
N GLY A 120 -1.10 -18.85 29.80
CA GLY A 120 -1.22 -20.23 30.28
C GLY A 120 -0.97 -20.39 31.78
N VAL A 121 -0.98 -21.63 32.27
CA VAL A 121 -0.90 -21.94 33.71
C VAL A 121 0.35 -21.33 34.33
N GLY A 122 0.16 -20.56 35.41
CA GLY A 122 1.25 -19.89 36.13
C GLY A 122 1.80 -18.63 35.44
N LYS A 123 1.10 -18.10 34.44
CA LYS A 123 1.45 -16.87 33.72
C LYS A 123 0.35 -15.83 33.80
N SER A 124 0.69 -14.61 33.41
CA SER A 124 -0.23 -13.51 33.19
C SER A 124 0.06 -12.85 31.85
N LYS A 125 -0.94 -12.17 31.29
CA LYS A 125 -0.84 -11.44 30.04
C LYS A 125 -1.77 -10.23 30.05
N ARG A 126 -1.29 -9.12 29.47
CA ARG A 126 -2.02 -7.86 29.38
C ARG A 126 -2.50 -7.55 27.97
N TRP A 127 -3.61 -6.84 27.91
CA TRP A 127 -4.32 -6.44 26.71
C TRP A 127 -4.73 -4.97 26.79
N LYS A 128 -4.46 -4.21 25.73
CA LYS A 128 -4.79 -2.78 25.59
C LYS A 128 -5.71 -2.57 24.39
N LEU A 129 -6.60 -1.58 24.45
CA LEU A 129 -7.43 -1.21 23.29
C LEU A 129 -6.55 -0.63 22.17
N ASP A 130 -6.83 -0.99 20.92
CA ASP A 130 -6.01 -0.56 19.77
C ASP A 130 -6.25 0.90 19.35
N ILE A 131 -5.75 1.84 20.14
CA ILE A 131 -5.87 3.28 19.90
C ILE A 131 -4.63 4.05 20.38
N ASP A 132 -4.08 4.91 19.53
CA ASP A 132 -2.99 5.79 19.91
C ASP A 132 -3.46 6.79 20.97
N ALA A 133 -2.64 6.95 22.02
CA ALA A 133 -3.00 7.78 23.17
C ALA A 133 -2.96 9.29 22.88
N ASN A 134 -2.33 9.72 21.79
CA ASN A 134 -2.05 11.12 21.47
C ASN A 134 -2.84 11.61 20.24
N VAL A 135 -3.16 10.72 19.31
CA VAL A 135 -3.85 11.03 18.05
C VAL A 135 -5.00 10.04 17.85
N ILE A 136 -6.11 10.50 17.27
CA ILE A 136 -7.26 9.62 16.97
C ILE A 136 -6.89 8.71 15.80
N THR A 137 -6.13 7.67 16.08
CA THR A 137 -5.71 6.61 15.16
C THR A 137 -5.59 5.30 15.95
N LYS A 138 -5.52 4.17 15.25
CA LYS A 138 -5.10 2.90 15.86
C LYS A 138 -3.62 2.96 16.29
N HIS A 139 -3.24 2.18 17.30
CA HIS A 139 -1.83 2.06 17.70
C HIS A 139 -1.10 1.04 16.83
N SER A 140 -1.74 -0.05 16.43
CA SER A 140 -1.12 -1.18 15.75
C SER A 140 -1.62 -1.39 14.31
N ASP A 141 -1.03 -2.32 13.57
CA ASP A 141 -1.52 -2.78 12.26
C ASP A 141 -2.52 -3.94 12.36
N LEU A 142 -2.84 -4.42 13.55
CA LEU A 142 -3.71 -5.59 13.75
C LEU A 142 -5.17 -5.32 13.45
N TRP A 143 -5.64 -4.09 13.73
CA TRP A 143 -7.04 -3.73 13.61
C TRP A 143 -7.24 -2.49 12.72
N ALA A 144 -8.50 -2.20 12.37
CA ALA A 144 -8.87 -0.93 11.73
C ALA A 144 -9.09 0.20 12.77
N GLY A 145 -9.19 -0.17 14.05
CA GLY A 145 -9.47 0.71 15.18
C GLY A 145 -9.87 -0.10 16.41
N PRO A 146 -10.13 0.56 17.55
CA PRO A 146 -10.39 -0.10 18.84
C PRO A 146 -11.77 -0.73 18.97
N LEU A 147 -12.71 -0.43 18.05
CA LEU A 147 -14.10 -0.90 18.10
C LEU A 147 -14.63 -1.18 16.69
N GLY A 148 -15.36 -2.29 16.53
CA GLY A 148 -16.17 -2.59 15.35
C GLY A 148 -17.62 -2.93 15.71
N PHE A 149 -18.53 -2.77 14.75
CA PHE A 149 -19.94 -3.09 14.87
C PHE A 149 -20.27 -4.31 14.04
N TRP A 150 -20.97 -5.28 14.62
CA TRP A 150 -21.28 -6.54 13.94
C TRP A 150 -22.75 -6.94 14.07
N GLY A 151 -23.22 -7.73 13.12
CA GLY A 151 -24.54 -8.34 13.14
C GLY A 151 -24.72 -9.29 14.33
N MET A 152 -25.96 -9.47 14.77
CA MET A 152 -26.27 -10.26 15.97
C MET A 152 -25.90 -11.75 15.84
N ASP A 153 -25.87 -12.28 14.62
CA ASP A 153 -25.56 -13.68 14.35
C ASP A 153 -24.05 -13.93 14.11
N ASP A 154 -23.24 -12.87 14.05
CA ASP A 154 -21.78 -12.99 13.98
C ASP A 154 -21.18 -13.56 15.27
N ASN A 155 -20.12 -14.35 15.10
CA ASN A 155 -19.45 -15.10 16.16
C ASN A 155 -18.02 -15.48 15.75
N TRP A 156 -17.33 -16.25 16.60
CA TRP A 156 -15.98 -16.77 16.35
C TRP A 156 -15.78 -17.37 14.95
N SER A 157 -16.76 -18.12 14.43
CA SER A 157 -16.63 -18.81 13.14
C SER A 157 -16.63 -17.83 11.96
N THR A 158 -17.44 -16.77 12.01
CA THR A 158 -17.48 -15.75 10.94
C THR A 158 -16.36 -14.73 11.09
N CYS A 159 -15.98 -14.39 12.32
CA CYS A 159 -14.98 -13.36 12.61
C CYS A 159 -13.54 -13.89 12.58
N MET A 160 -13.22 -14.90 13.40
CA MET A 160 -11.86 -15.45 13.52
C MET A 160 -11.53 -16.47 12.43
N MET A 161 -12.47 -17.36 12.09
CA MET A 161 -12.23 -18.43 11.11
C MET A 161 -12.58 -18.04 9.67
N GLY A 162 -13.21 -16.89 9.45
CA GLY A 162 -13.63 -16.43 8.11
C GLY A 162 -14.60 -17.36 7.39
N GLN A 163 -15.37 -18.17 8.14
CA GLN A 163 -16.32 -19.09 7.55
C GLN A 163 -17.51 -18.34 6.94
N THR A 164 -18.04 -18.86 5.84
CA THR A 164 -19.26 -18.30 5.24
C THR A 164 -20.41 -18.38 6.23
N ALA A 165 -20.99 -17.22 6.52
CA ALA A 165 -22.14 -17.10 7.41
C ALA A 165 -23.34 -17.90 6.90
N ALA A 166 -24.10 -18.49 7.83
CA ALA A 166 -25.42 -19.05 7.54
C ALA A 166 -26.42 -17.91 7.22
N ALA A 167 -27.68 -18.25 6.92
CA ALA A 167 -28.72 -17.22 6.83
C ALA A 167 -28.92 -16.57 8.22
N GLY A 168 -28.87 -15.24 8.30
CA GLY A 168 -28.96 -14.49 9.55
C GLY A 168 -28.57 -13.02 9.40
N ASP A 169 -28.57 -12.28 10.52
CA ASP A 169 -28.06 -10.93 10.66
C ASP A 169 -26.52 -10.94 10.73
N HIS A 170 -25.90 -10.98 9.55
CA HIS A 170 -24.46 -10.99 9.37
C HIS A 170 -24.01 -9.76 8.59
N TRP A 171 -23.28 -8.89 9.26
CA TRP A 171 -22.65 -7.72 8.67
C TRP A 171 -21.56 -7.24 9.60
N ASN A 172 -20.56 -6.56 9.05
CA ASN A 172 -19.55 -5.91 9.85
C ASN A 172 -19.30 -4.50 9.35
N TRP A 173 -19.09 -3.59 10.29
CA TRP A 173 -18.60 -2.27 10.02
C TRP A 173 -17.48 -1.94 11.02
N THR A 174 -16.26 -1.92 10.52
CA THR A 174 -15.05 -1.61 11.28
C THR A 174 -14.57 -0.21 10.88
N PRO A 175 -15.03 0.85 11.57
CA PRO A 175 -14.69 2.21 11.18
C PRO A 175 -13.19 2.48 11.32
N GLY A 176 -12.61 3.15 10.32
CA GLY A 176 -11.31 3.80 10.49
C GLY A 176 -11.46 4.94 11.49
N ILE A 177 -10.77 4.84 12.63
CA ILE A 177 -11.01 5.73 13.77
C ILE A 177 -10.66 7.21 13.49
N ALA A 178 -9.71 7.47 12.57
CA ALA A 178 -9.28 8.82 12.19
C ALA A 178 -10.41 9.68 11.61
N ASP A 179 -11.22 9.10 10.72
CA ASP A 179 -12.38 9.77 10.12
C ASP A 179 -13.67 9.62 10.94
N ASN A 180 -13.64 8.75 11.96
CA ASN A 180 -14.78 8.42 12.81
C ASN A 180 -14.48 8.72 14.28
N SER A 181 -13.98 9.93 14.55
CA SER A 181 -13.54 10.38 15.89
C SER A 181 -14.62 10.34 16.98
N TRP A 182 -15.88 10.15 16.59
CA TRP A 182 -17.00 9.99 17.51
C TRP A 182 -17.05 8.60 18.18
N VAL A 183 -16.36 7.61 17.60
CA VAL A 183 -16.38 6.22 18.07
C VAL A 183 -15.63 6.10 19.41
N MET A 184 -14.41 6.64 19.50
CA MET A 184 -13.59 6.70 20.71
C MET A 184 -12.62 7.89 20.63
N SER A 185 -12.24 8.45 21.79
CA SER A 185 -11.27 9.55 21.89
C SER A 185 -9.83 9.04 21.98
N ALA A 186 -8.86 9.82 21.49
CA ALA A 186 -7.44 9.51 21.63
C ALA A 186 -6.99 9.57 23.09
N MET A 187 -6.76 8.40 23.70
CA MET A 187 -6.17 8.26 25.02
C MET A 187 -5.72 6.80 25.25
N ASP A 188 -4.82 6.60 26.21
CA ASP A 188 -4.60 5.27 26.77
C ASP A 188 -5.76 4.96 27.72
N TYR A 189 -6.60 3.99 27.36
CA TYR A 189 -7.76 3.57 28.17
C TYR A 189 -7.37 2.62 29.31
N GLY A 190 -6.09 2.23 29.43
CA GLY A 190 -5.61 1.28 30.41
C GLY A 190 -5.51 -0.14 29.84
N TYR A 191 -5.75 -1.16 30.68
CA TYR A 191 -5.50 -2.54 30.30
C TYR A 191 -6.40 -3.55 31.02
N MET A 192 -6.52 -4.73 30.42
CA MET A 192 -6.98 -5.96 31.08
C MET A 192 -5.80 -6.92 31.25
N GLU A 193 -5.52 -7.34 32.47
CA GLU A 193 -4.55 -8.38 32.80
C GLU A 193 -5.30 -9.66 33.16
N PHE A 194 -5.09 -10.72 32.37
CA PHE A 194 -5.59 -12.05 32.67
C PHE A 194 -4.44 -12.89 33.20
N ASP A 195 -4.65 -13.57 34.31
CA ASP A 195 -3.70 -14.55 34.81
C ASP A 195 -4.34 -15.91 35.06
N LEU A 196 -3.48 -16.91 35.11
CA LEU A 196 -3.83 -18.27 35.43
C LEU A 196 -2.97 -18.77 36.61
N ILE A 197 -2.82 -17.92 37.63
CA ILE A 197 -1.93 -18.11 38.78
C ILE A 197 -2.79 -18.42 40.02
N GLY A 198 -2.95 -19.70 40.33
CA GLY A 198 -3.78 -20.14 41.48
C GLY A 198 -5.29 -20.00 41.26
N GLY A 199 -5.71 -19.51 40.10
CA GLY A 199 -7.08 -19.29 39.68
C GLY A 199 -7.09 -18.58 38.33
N ALA A 200 -8.27 -18.42 37.74
CA ALA A 200 -8.47 -17.56 36.57
C ALA A 200 -8.84 -16.15 37.06
N HIS A 201 -7.85 -15.28 37.19
CA HIS A 201 -8.03 -13.92 37.72
C HIS A 201 -7.93 -12.87 36.64
N VAL A 202 -8.70 -11.79 36.79
CA VAL A 202 -8.64 -10.65 35.90
C VAL A 202 -8.45 -9.37 36.71
N THR A 203 -7.57 -8.50 36.25
CA THR A 203 -7.46 -7.11 36.71
C THR A 203 -7.77 -6.19 35.53
N VAL A 204 -8.73 -5.29 35.69
CA VAL A 204 -9.09 -4.29 34.69
C VAL A 204 -8.79 -2.92 35.24
N TYR A 205 -7.82 -2.24 34.65
CA TYR A 205 -7.53 -0.84 34.93
C TYR A 205 -8.15 0.01 33.83
N ASN A 206 -9.16 0.81 34.19
CA ASN A 206 -9.75 1.80 33.30
C ASN A 206 -9.12 3.16 33.60
N ALA A 207 -8.27 3.64 32.70
CA ALA A 207 -7.58 4.91 32.86
C ALA A 207 -8.49 6.13 32.63
N GLU A 208 -9.63 5.95 31.94
CA GLU A 208 -10.63 7.01 31.75
C GLU A 208 -11.33 7.37 33.07
N THR A 209 -11.68 6.37 33.87
CA THR A 209 -12.31 6.56 35.19
C THR A 209 -11.30 6.60 36.33
N GLY A 210 -10.11 6.04 36.12
CA GLY A 210 -9.09 5.83 37.15
C GLY A 210 -9.35 4.60 38.04
N GLU A 211 -10.37 3.79 37.73
CA GLU A 211 -10.75 2.63 38.54
C GLU A 211 -9.92 1.39 38.22
N THR A 212 -9.69 0.55 39.23
CA THR A 212 -9.09 -0.78 39.07
C THR A 212 -10.04 -1.82 39.65
N LEU A 213 -10.58 -2.68 38.80
CA LEU A 213 -11.42 -3.80 39.19
C LEU A 213 -10.57 -5.07 39.23
N LYS A 214 -10.77 -5.88 40.26
CA LYS A 214 -10.06 -7.16 40.43
C LYS A 214 -11.07 -8.25 40.70
N GLY A 215 -11.01 -9.29 39.89
CA GLY A 215 -12.03 -10.31 39.88
C GLY A 215 -11.52 -11.64 39.34
N THR A 216 -12.46 -12.45 38.89
CA THR A 216 -12.19 -13.72 38.20
C THR A 216 -12.82 -13.72 36.82
N TYR A 217 -12.35 -14.61 35.96
CA TYR A 217 -12.96 -14.83 34.65
C TYR A 217 -13.21 -16.31 34.41
N MET A 218 -14.23 -16.60 33.60
CA MET A 218 -14.46 -17.91 33.02
C MET A 218 -14.44 -17.80 31.50
N LEU A 219 -13.61 -18.63 30.87
CA LEU A 219 -13.56 -18.79 29.43
C LEU A 219 -14.26 -20.09 29.04
N ASP A 220 -15.35 -19.99 28.30
CA ASP A 220 -16.03 -21.13 27.67
C ASP A 220 -15.47 -21.30 26.26
N THR A 221 -14.56 -22.26 26.11
CA THR A 221 -13.88 -22.56 24.84
C THR A 221 -14.77 -23.29 23.84
N ASP A 222 -15.83 -23.96 24.32
CA ASP A 222 -16.76 -24.69 23.46
C ASP A 222 -17.74 -23.68 22.80
N ASN A 223 -18.26 -22.73 23.58
CA ASN A 223 -19.22 -21.72 23.11
C ASN A 223 -18.59 -20.38 22.71
N HIS A 224 -17.28 -20.21 22.88
CA HIS A 224 -16.54 -18.97 22.64
C HIS A 224 -17.17 -17.77 23.37
N THR A 225 -17.33 -17.90 24.68
CA THR A 225 -17.80 -16.81 25.54
C THR A 225 -16.87 -16.58 26.72
N ILE A 226 -16.91 -15.36 27.26
CA ILE A 226 -16.16 -14.99 28.47
C ILE A 226 -17.07 -14.29 29.48
N THR A 227 -16.94 -14.68 30.73
CA THR A 227 -17.67 -14.10 31.87
C THR A 227 -16.69 -13.56 32.89
N PHE A 228 -16.92 -12.34 33.36
CA PHE A 228 -16.19 -11.69 34.44
C PHE A 228 -17.03 -11.67 35.73
N SER A 229 -16.40 -11.97 36.87
CA SER A 229 -16.96 -11.78 38.22
C SER A 229 -16.15 -10.71 38.94
N ASP A 230 -16.81 -9.74 39.56
CA ASP A 230 -16.19 -8.58 40.25
C ASP A 230 -15.29 -7.69 39.38
N ALA A 231 -15.32 -7.89 38.07
CA ALA A 231 -14.72 -7.06 37.03
C ALA A 231 -15.67 -6.92 35.84
N GLU A 232 -15.29 -6.13 34.84
CA GLU A 232 -16.03 -5.96 33.59
C GLU A 232 -15.08 -5.70 32.43
N LEU A 233 -15.56 -5.90 31.20
CA LEU A 233 -14.80 -5.62 29.97
C LEU A 233 -14.30 -4.18 29.97
N LEU A 234 -13.03 -3.95 29.61
CA LEU A 234 -12.52 -2.59 29.41
C LEU A 234 -13.21 -1.95 28.19
N HIS A 235 -13.86 -0.81 28.39
CA HIS A 235 -14.58 -0.05 27.38
C HIS A 235 -14.55 1.45 27.68
N ASN A 236 -14.96 2.27 26.71
CA ASN A 236 -15.12 3.70 26.88
C ASN A 236 -16.48 4.06 27.52
N SER A 237 -16.46 5.05 28.41
CA SER A 237 -17.65 5.55 29.13
C SER A 237 -18.77 6.03 28.20
N GLY A 238 -18.41 6.45 26.98
CA GLY A 238 -19.37 6.88 25.96
C GLY A 238 -20.39 5.81 25.55
N HIS A 239 -20.11 4.53 25.81
CA HIS A 239 -21.01 3.42 25.47
C HIS A 239 -21.80 2.83 26.65
N ASP A 240 -21.59 3.33 27.88
CA ASP A 240 -22.31 2.88 29.08
C ASP A 240 -23.83 3.03 28.94
N GLN A 241 -24.28 4.02 28.17
CA GLN A 241 -25.69 4.30 27.97
C GLN A 241 -26.35 3.35 26.95
N VAL A 242 -25.57 2.69 26.08
CA VAL A 242 -26.10 1.92 24.94
C VAL A 242 -25.97 0.41 25.11
N ALA A 243 -25.20 -0.07 26.10
CA ALA A 243 -25.09 -1.48 26.44
C ALA A 243 -25.24 -1.70 27.95
N THR A 244 -26.06 -2.69 28.35
CA THR A 244 -26.35 -2.96 29.77
C THR A 244 -25.50 -4.07 30.39
N ASN A 245 -24.78 -4.85 29.57
CA ASN A 245 -23.97 -5.99 30.02
C ASN A 245 -22.50 -5.82 29.64
N TRP A 246 -21.62 -5.74 30.62
CA TRP A 246 -20.17 -5.68 30.41
C TRP A 246 -19.43 -6.86 31.05
N ARG A 247 -20.18 -7.88 31.50
CA ARG A 247 -19.66 -8.87 32.45
C ARG A 247 -19.89 -10.31 32.02
N SER A 248 -21.12 -10.69 31.71
CA SER A 248 -21.50 -12.10 31.65
C SER A 248 -21.76 -12.56 30.22
N GLY A 249 -21.20 -13.71 29.83
CA GLY A 249 -21.48 -14.35 28.55
C GLY A 249 -21.16 -13.45 27.35
N LEU A 250 -20.11 -12.65 27.45
CA LEU A 250 -19.65 -11.81 26.35
C LEU A 250 -19.11 -12.69 25.23
N LYS A 251 -19.35 -12.32 23.97
CA LYS A 251 -18.90 -13.12 22.83
C LYS A 251 -17.40 -12.94 22.64
N LEU A 252 -16.66 -14.04 22.63
CA LEU A 252 -15.28 -14.07 22.16
C LEU A 252 -15.30 -14.18 20.64
N MET A 253 -14.99 -13.09 19.96
CA MET A 253 -15.08 -13.00 18.49
C MET A 253 -13.79 -13.45 17.81
N GLY A 254 -12.66 -13.29 18.49
CA GLY A 254 -11.34 -13.72 18.02
C GLY A 254 -10.29 -13.64 19.12
N LEU A 255 -9.33 -14.57 19.09
CA LEU A 255 -8.24 -14.64 20.06
C LEU A 255 -7.05 -15.38 19.46
N ALA A 256 -5.89 -14.73 19.48
CA ALA A 256 -4.58 -15.31 19.15
C ALA A 256 -3.50 -14.74 20.08
N ASP A 257 -2.23 -14.94 19.75
CA ASP A 257 -1.11 -14.46 20.58
C ASP A 257 -1.05 -12.93 20.68
N ASP A 258 -1.36 -12.20 19.62
CA ASP A 258 -1.19 -10.75 19.54
C ASP A 258 -2.51 -9.97 19.67
N ARG A 259 -3.64 -10.65 19.47
CA ARG A 259 -4.93 -10.01 19.15
C ARG A 259 -6.09 -10.66 19.90
N LEU A 260 -6.99 -9.84 20.46
CA LEU A 260 -8.18 -10.26 21.20
C LEU A 260 -9.39 -9.41 20.79
N GLN A 261 -10.54 -10.05 20.56
CA GLN A 261 -11.81 -9.39 20.29
C GLN A 261 -12.91 -9.93 21.20
N ILE A 262 -13.51 -9.03 22.00
CA ILE A 262 -14.63 -9.36 22.88
C ILE A 262 -15.78 -8.43 22.54
N ALA A 263 -16.97 -9.00 22.34
CA ALA A 263 -18.15 -8.24 22.00
C ALA A 263 -19.23 -8.28 23.09
N THR A 264 -19.84 -7.12 23.32
CA THR A 264 -21.11 -6.97 24.04
C THR A 264 -22.24 -6.63 23.08
N VAL A 265 -23.49 -6.74 23.54
CA VAL A 265 -24.67 -6.35 22.78
C VAL A 265 -25.00 -4.90 23.09
N ARG A 266 -25.13 -4.08 22.05
CA ARG A 266 -25.82 -2.79 22.13
C ARG A 266 -27.31 -3.04 22.24
N ASP A 267 -27.85 -2.99 23.45
CA ASP A 267 -29.24 -3.35 23.76
C ASP A 267 -30.09 -2.18 24.26
N ASN A 268 -29.48 -1.02 24.47
CA ASN A 268 -30.13 0.18 25.01
C ASN A 268 -29.94 1.41 24.10
N SER A 269 -30.24 1.25 22.81
CA SER A 269 -30.11 2.30 21.79
C SER A 269 -31.27 2.28 20.80
N ASP A 270 -31.69 3.47 20.33
CA ASP A 270 -32.72 3.63 19.29
C ASP A 270 -32.24 3.21 17.89
N GLU A 271 -30.93 3.00 17.70
CA GLU A 271 -30.36 2.60 16.41
C GLU A 271 -30.38 1.07 16.19
N GLY A 272 -31.03 0.32 17.08
CA GLY A 272 -31.19 -1.14 16.98
C GLY A 272 -30.06 -1.96 17.59
N LYS A 273 -30.31 -3.26 17.74
CA LYS A 273 -29.33 -4.19 18.34
C LYS A 273 -28.20 -4.51 17.37
N CYS A 274 -26.98 -4.48 17.87
CA CYS A 274 -25.78 -4.97 17.19
C CYS A 274 -24.74 -5.37 18.25
N LEU A 275 -23.67 -6.02 17.81
CA LEU A 275 -22.53 -6.34 18.65
C LEU A 275 -21.51 -5.20 18.62
N LEU A 276 -21.11 -4.71 19.79
CA LEU A 276 -19.99 -3.79 19.99
C LEU A 276 -18.75 -4.62 20.27
N CYS A 277 -17.92 -4.84 19.25
CA CYS A 277 -16.74 -5.69 19.29
C CYS A 277 -15.49 -4.87 19.56
N TYR A 278 -14.99 -4.90 20.80
CA TYR A 278 -13.79 -4.20 21.21
C TYR A 278 -12.54 -5.00 20.80
N ASN A 279 -11.59 -4.28 20.20
CA ASN A 279 -10.36 -4.84 19.63
C ASN A 279 -9.17 -4.49 20.53
N PHE A 280 -8.52 -5.53 21.04
CA PHE A 280 -7.39 -5.43 21.93
C PHE A 280 -6.13 -6.01 21.30
N VAL A 281 -5.00 -5.46 21.73
CA VAL A 281 -3.65 -5.84 21.36
C VAL A 281 -2.93 -6.28 22.62
N SER A 282 -2.18 -7.38 22.54
CA SER A 282 -1.35 -7.80 23.67
C SER A 282 -0.33 -6.71 24.02
N GLU A 283 -0.04 -6.49 25.31
CA GLU A 283 0.95 -5.49 25.72
C GLU A 283 2.34 -5.80 25.14
N GLU A 284 2.70 -7.07 25.01
CA GLU A 284 3.95 -7.49 24.35
C GLU A 284 4.00 -7.05 22.88
N TYR A 285 2.91 -7.22 22.11
CA TYR A 285 2.87 -6.71 20.74
C TYR A 285 2.87 -5.18 20.73
N TRP A 286 2.06 -4.55 21.58
CA TRP A 286 1.96 -3.09 21.69
C TRP A 286 3.31 -2.41 21.91
N ASP A 287 4.11 -2.90 22.86
CA ASP A 287 5.37 -2.32 23.28
C ASP A 287 6.50 -2.55 22.26
N ASN A 288 6.41 -3.65 21.49
CA ASN A 288 7.41 -4.02 20.48
C ASN A 288 6.98 -3.65 19.05
N TRP A 289 5.74 -3.23 18.86
CA TRP A 289 5.24 -2.84 17.56
C TRP A 289 5.90 -1.54 17.13
N THR A 290 6.50 -1.61 15.95
CA THR A 290 6.92 -0.43 15.21
C THR A 290 6.13 -0.42 13.92
N PRO A 291 5.63 0.74 13.45
CA PRO A 291 4.98 0.83 12.16
C PRO A 291 5.84 0.13 11.11
N SER A 292 5.31 -0.93 10.51
CA SER A 292 5.93 -1.59 9.37
C SER A 292 6.25 -0.50 8.35
N ALA A 293 7.52 -0.35 7.97
CA ALA A 293 7.85 0.48 6.83
C ALA A 293 6.97 0.00 5.67
N PRO A 294 6.17 0.87 5.03
CA PRO A 294 5.11 0.44 4.13
C PRO A 294 5.66 -0.57 3.11
N GLU A 295 4.96 -1.70 2.86
CA GLU A 295 5.35 -2.70 1.84
C GLU A 295 5.61 -2.05 0.46
N ASN A 296 5.02 -0.89 0.24
CA ASN A 296 5.17 -0.04 -0.94
C ASN A 296 6.49 0.77 -1.02
N THR A 297 7.37 0.72 -0.03
CA THR A 297 8.65 1.46 -0.05
C THR A 297 9.73 0.83 -0.93
N GLN A 298 9.53 -0.39 -1.43
CA GLN A 298 10.47 -1.00 -2.39
C GLN A 298 10.27 -0.53 -3.83
N VAL A 299 9.06 -0.11 -4.21
CA VAL A 299 8.80 0.40 -5.56
C VAL A 299 9.09 1.90 -5.56
N LYS A 300 10.26 2.26 -6.08
CA LYS A 300 10.69 3.65 -6.29
C LYS A 300 10.80 3.94 -7.78
N PRO A 301 10.66 5.21 -8.20
CA PRO A 301 10.92 5.56 -9.59
C PRO A 301 12.34 5.21 -10.02
N THR A 302 12.47 4.58 -11.19
CA THR A 302 13.78 4.29 -11.78
C THR A 302 14.22 5.50 -12.61
N LEU A 303 15.19 6.24 -12.09
CA LEU A 303 15.74 7.41 -12.79
C LEU A 303 16.83 7.00 -13.78
N MET A 304 16.97 7.75 -14.87
CA MET A 304 18.05 7.54 -15.84
C MET A 304 19.43 7.70 -15.20
N THR A 305 20.44 7.02 -15.75
CA THR A 305 21.85 7.21 -15.33
C THR A 305 22.22 8.70 -15.39
N ASP A 306 22.98 9.15 -14.40
CA ASP A 306 23.44 10.54 -14.26
C ASP A 306 22.33 11.60 -14.15
N TRP A 307 21.08 11.23 -13.82
CA TRP A 307 19.95 12.17 -13.66
C TRP A 307 20.30 13.42 -12.83
N ARG A 308 21.13 13.26 -11.79
CA ARG A 308 21.55 14.33 -10.87
C ARG A 308 22.35 15.41 -11.60
N ASP A 309 23.22 15.03 -12.53
CA ASP A 309 24.02 15.97 -13.33
C ASP A 309 23.15 16.79 -14.31
N TRP A 310 21.93 16.32 -14.61
CA TRP A 310 20.97 17.03 -15.47
C TRP A 310 20.11 18.04 -14.71
N VAL A 311 19.70 17.74 -13.48
CA VAL A 311 18.91 18.66 -12.65
C VAL A 311 19.78 19.60 -11.82
N GLU A 312 21.05 19.24 -11.56
CA GLU A 312 22.06 20.08 -10.92
C GLU A 312 23.26 20.32 -11.86
N GLN A 313 23.02 20.95 -13.01
CA GLN A 313 24.03 21.09 -14.05
C GLN A 313 25.31 21.80 -13.60
N LYS A 314 26.46 21.31 -14.11
CA LYS A 314 27.77 21.87 -13.78
C LYS A 314 28.09 23.18 -14.52
N THR A 315 27.44 23.44 -15.65
CA THR A 315 27.70 24.58 -16.55
C THR A 315 26.57 25.59 -16.53
N ASN A 316 25.37 25.21 -17.01
CA ASN A 316 24.21 26.09 -16.93
C ASN A 316 23.54 25.94 -15.56
N LYS A 317 23.95 26.79 -14.61
CA LYS A 317 23.54 26.67 -13.22
C LYS A 317 22.06 26.93 -12.99
N GLU A 318 21.42 27.70 -13.87
CA GLU A 318 20.03 28.07 -13.77
C GLU A 318 19.19 27.41 -14.87
N ILE A 319 18.13 26.72 -14.45
CA ILE A 319 17.19 26.07 -15.35
C ILE A 319 15.81 26.65 -15.05
N THR A 320 15.17 27.19 -16.09
CA THR A 320 13.76 27.58 -16.04
C THR A 320 12.93 26.41 -16.56
N TYR A 321 11.80 26.12 -15.93
CA TYR A 321 10.84 25.12 -16.37
C TYR A 321 9.46 25.77 -16.53
N LYS A 322 8.66 25.23 -17.46
CA LYS A 322 7.22 25.50 -17.59
C LYS A 322 6.44 24.20 -17.51
N LEU A 323 5.17 24.26 -17.16
CA LEU A 323 4.29 23.09 -17.25
C LEU A 323 4.17 22.63 -18.71
N ALA A 324 4.16 21.31 -18.94
CA ALA A 324 4.11 20.72 -20.26
C ALA A 324 2.86 21.11 -21.07
N ASN A 325 3.01 21.37 -22.37
CA ASN A 325 1.89 21.70 -23.23
C ASN A 325 1.26 20.43 -23.86
N PRO A 326 -0.02 20.12 -23.59
CA PRO A 326 -0.68 18.94 -24.15
C PRO A 326 -0.97 19.06 -25.65
N ASP A 327 -0.90 20.27 -26.22
CA ASP A 327 -1.12 20.51 -27.65
C ASP A 327 0.11 20.19 -28.50
N ASN A 328 1.24 19.80 -27.89
CA ASN A 328 2.48 19.44 -28.58
C ASN A 328 3.08 18.10 -28.06
N GLU A 329 4.33 17.81 -28.44
CA GLU A 329 5.05 16.57 -28.09
C GLU A 329 5.53 16.49 -26.61
N GLU A 330 5.18 17.47 -25.78
CA GLU A 330 5.47 17.49 -24.34
C GLU A 330 4.45 16.66 -23.55
N GLY A 331 3.21 16.55 -24.02
CA GLY A 331 2.16 15.82 -23.31
C GLY A 331 1.54 16.61 -22.16
N ARG A 332 0.86 15.93 -21.23
CA ARG A 332 0.01 16.58 -20.21
C ARG A 332 0.84 17.28 -19.12
N GLN A 333 0.31 18.40 -18.62
CA GLN A 333 0.88 19.23 -17.55
C GLN A 333 1.03 18.48 -16.21
N PHE A 334 0.08 17.60 -15.87
CA PHE A 334 0.01 16.92 -14.58
C PHE A 334 -0.84 15.65 -14.69
N ASP A 335 -0.59 14.69 -13.80
CA ASP A 335 -1.31 13.41 -13.70
C ASP A 335 -1.07 12.80 -12.31
N TYR A 336 -1.91 11.85 -11.92
CA TYR A 336 -1.53 10.96 -10.82
C TYR A 336 -0.58 9.88 -11.35
N CYS A 337 0.45 9.54 -10.58
CA CYS A 337 1.44 8.55 -10.95
C CYS A 337 1.46 7.39 -9.95
N ASN A 338 1.78 6.18 -10.44
CA ASN A 338 2.08 5.03 -9.60
C ASN A 338 3.40 5.24 -8.83
N LEU A 339 3.69 4.35 -7.88
CA LEU A 339 4.90 4.43 -7.05
C LEU A 339 6.22 4.30 -7.84
N ASP A 340 6.18 3.63 -8.99
CA ASP A 340 7.29 3.55 -9.94
C ASP A 340 7.47 4.81 -10.80
N GLY A 341 6.63 5.84 -10.60
CA GLY A 341 6.63 7.08 -11.37
C GLY A 341 5.88 7.02 -12.70
N SER A 342 5.27 5.89 -13.06
CA SER A 342 4.47 5.79 -14.30
C SER A 342 3.16 6.58 -14.18
N ALA A 343 2.84 7.37 -15.21
CA ALA A 343 1.62 8.18 -15.27
C ALA A 343 0.38 7.28 -15.44
N LYS A 344 -0.68 7.54 -14.66
CA LYS A 344 -1.91 6.72 -14.65
C LYS A 344 -2.83 6.96 -15.84
N GLY A 345 -2.66 8.05 -16.58
CA GLY A 345 -3.52 8.28 -17.73
C GLY A 345 -4.74 9.16 -17.46
N ILE A 346 -4.90 9.74 -16.27
CA ILE A 346 -6.18 10.27 -15.80
C ILE A 346 -6.54 11.54 -16.57
N GLN A 347 -7.78 11.61 -17.05
CA GLN A 347 -8.31 12.79 -17.74
C GLN A 347 -8.68 13.87 -16.72
N LEU A 348 -7.83 14.89 -16.62
CA LEU A 348 -8.04 16.07 -15.78
C LEU A 348 -8.07 17.32 -16.66
N THR A 349 -9.03 18.21 -16.42
CA THR A 349 -9.14 19.47 -17.16
C THR A 349 -8.28 20.55 -16.50
N ALA A 350 -7.34 21.11 -17.25
CA ALA A 350 -6.53 22.26 -16.85
C ALA A 350 -7.38 23.51 -16.58
N ALA A 351 -7.00 24.29 -15.57
CA ALA A 351 -7.48 25.66 -15.42
C ALA A 351 -6.89 26.54 -16.54
N SER A 352 -7.55 27.66 -16.84
CA SER A 352 -7.04 28.62 -17.84
C SER A 352 -5.78 29.33 -17.32
N GLY A 353 -4.78 29.54 -18.18
CA GLY A 353 -3.58 30.33 -17.87
C GLY A 353 -2.50 29.57 -17.09
N ILE A 354 -2.62 28.25 -16.92
CA ILE A 354 -1.62 27.47 -16.17
C ILE A 354 -0.26 27.38 -16.89
N GLU A 355 -0.21 27.67 -18.19
CA GLU A 355 1.00 27.76 -19.02
C GLU A 355 1.96 28.89 -18.60
N ASP A 356 1.49 29.83 -17.78
CA ASP A 356 2.30 30.90 -17.21
C ASP A 356 3.04 30.48 -15.93
N ALA A 357 2.71 29.31 -15.36
CA ALA A 357 3.44 28.77 -14.22
C ALA A 357 4.90 28.47 -14.60
N THR A 358 5.84 28.92 -13.77
CA THR A 358 7.27 28.68 -13.97
C THR A 358 7.95 28.18 -12.70
N LEU A 359 8.96 27.34 -12.87
CA LEU A 359 9.88 26.93 -11.83
C LEU A 359 11.30 27.24 -12.28
N VAL A 360 12.01 28.10 -11.57
CA VAL A 360 13.43 28.41 -11.83
C VAL A 360 14.27 27.78 -10.73
N MET A 361 15.26 26.97 -11.11
CA MET A 361 16.14 26.26 -10.18
C MET A 361 17.60 26.65 -10.46
N ASN A 362 18.33 27.06 -9.42
CA ASN A 362 19.76 27.38 -9.51
C ASN A 362 20.60 26.40 -8.67
N SER A 363 21.48 25.65 -9.33
CA SER A 363 22.29 24.58 -8.73
C SER A 363 23.55 25.04 -8.01
N GLU A 364 24.04 26.26 -8.28
CA GLU A 364 25.17 26.86 -7.59
C GLU A 364 24.73 27.47 -6.26
N SER A 365 23.70 28.31 -6.29
CA SER A 365 23.18 28.96 -5.10
C SER A 365 22.23 28.08 -4.29
N LYS A 366 21.84 26.92 -4.83
CA LYS A 366 20.78 26.03 -4.30
C LYS A 366 19.48 26.78 -4.05
N SER A 367 19.10 27.70 -4.95
CA SER A 367 17.86 28.48 -4.84
C SER A 367 16.81 28.06 -5.85
N TYR A 368 15.55 28.35 -5.52
CA TYR A 368 14.43 28.18 -6.43
C TYR A 368 13.48 29.38 -6.39
N ILE A 369 12.76 29.57 -7.49
CA ILE A 369 11.63 30.49 -7.60
C ILE A 369 10.50 29.74 -8.30
N TYR A 370 9.38 29.55 -7.62
CA TYR A 370 8.13 29.14 -8.23
C TYR A 370 7.26 30.38 -8.47
N THR A 371 6.81 30.58 -9.71
CA THR A 371 5.79 31.57 -10.06
C THR A 371 4.52 30.82 -10.43
N ALA A 372 3.43 31.11 -9.72
CA ALA A 372 2.14 30.50 -9.95
C ALA A 372 1.42 31.15 -11.16
N PRO A 373 0.35 30.53 -11.70
CA PRO A 373 -0.42 31.08 -12.83
C PRO A 373 -0.95 32.51 -12.63
N ASP A 374 -1.22 32.92 -11.39
CA ASP A 374 -1.69 34.28 -11.06
C ASP A 374 -0.54 35.30 -10.92
N GLY A 375 0.71 34.89 -11.14
CA GLY A 375 1.92 35.70 -11.02
C GLY A 375 2.48 35.80 -9.60
N SER A 376 1.85 35.18 -8.59
CA SER A 376 2.41 35.11 -7.24
C SER A 376 3.68 34.27 -7.22
N GLN A 377 4.63 34.65 -6.35
CA GLN A 377 5.95 34.00 -6.30
C GLN A 377 6.30 33.46 -4.91
N VAL A 378 6.85 32.26 -4.88
CA VAL A 378 7.52 31.66 -3.72
C VAL A 378 8.99 31.45 -4.08
N SER A 379 9.90 31.99 -3.27
CA SER A 379 11.35 31.88 -3.50
C SER A 379 12.11 31.48 -2.24
N GLY A 380 13.08 30.58 -2.39
CA GLY A 380 13.77 29.97 -1.27
C GLY A 380 15.01 29.18 -1.68
N LYS A 381 15.45 28.30 -0.78
CA LYS A 381 16.54 27.35 -0.96
C LYS A 381 16.03 25.92 -1.07
N TYR A 382 16.79 25.07 -1.75
CA TYR A 382 16.48 23.64 -1.81
C TYR A 382 17.70 22.78 -1.45
N THR A 383 17.42 21.56 -1.01
CA THR A 383 18.39 20.46 -0.96
C THR A 383 17.89 19.30 -1.83
N LEU A 384 18.81 18.47 -2.33
CA LEU A 384 18.49 17.29 -3.14
C LEU A 384 19.30 16.10 -2.62
N ASN A 385 18.62 15.04 -2.19
CA ASN A 385 19.27 13.82 -1.71
C ASN A 385 19.53 12.82 -2.86
N ASP A 386 20.26 11.74 -2.55
CA ASP A 386 20.65 10.71 -3.52
C ASP A 386 19.48 9.84 -3.99
N GLU A 387 18.32 9.91 -3.32
CA GLU A 387 17.09 9.25 -3.75
C GLU A 387 16.25 10.07 -4.73
N GLY A 388 16.71 11.25 -5.13
CA GLY A 388 15.95 12.13 -6.01
C GLY A 388 14.80 12.85 -5.31
N VAL A 389 14.93 13.16 -4.02
CA VAL A 389 13.94 13.97 -3.29
C VAL A 389 14.48 15.37 -3.06
N PHE A 390 13.75 16.36 -3.58
CA PHE A 390 13.97 17.76 -3.26
C PHE A 390 13.28 18.12 -1.95
N THR A 391 13.95 18.91 -1.11
CA THR A 391 13.34 19.60 0.04
C THR A 391 13.44 21.09 -0.20
N PHE A 392 12.33 21.81 -0.16
CA PHE A 392 12.25 23.25 -0.42
C PHE A 392 11.96 24.01 0.87
N ASP A 393 12.82 24.91 1.30
CA ASP A 393 12.72 25.54 2.63
C ASP A 393 11.40 26.33 2.86
N LYS A 394 10.73 26.77 1.80
CA LYS A 394 9.45 27.50 1.85
C LYS A 394 8.30 26.83 1.08
N GLY A 395 8.47 25.60 0.59
CA GLY A 395 7.46 24.90 -0.21
C GLY A 395 7.06 25.63 -1.50
N PHE A 396 5.84 25.38 -2.01
CA PHE A 396 5.33 25.91 -3.29
C PHE A 396 4.01 26.70 -3.16
N GLY A 397 3.52 26.90 -1.92
CA GLY A 397 2.15 27.40 -1.70
C GLY A 397 1.10 26.35 -2.08
N ASN A 398 -0.11 26.82 -2.40
CA ASN A 398 -1.23 25.98 -2.82
C ASN A 398 -2.00 26.70 -3.94
N THR A 399 -1.61 26.47 -5.20
CA THR A 399 -2.24 27.13 -6.36
C THR A 399 -3.02 26.15 -7.21
N GLN A 400 -4.24 26.50 -7.59
CA GLN A 400 -5.11 25.67 -8.43
C GLN A 400 -4.53 25.46 -9.83
N LEU A 401 -4.44 24.19 -10.26
CA LEU A 401 -4.01 23.80 -11.61
C LEU A 401 -5.14 23.18 -12.45
N SER A 402 -6.13 22.53 -11.82
CA SER A 402 -7.30 21.99 -12.52
C SER A 402 -8.49 22.94 -12.51
N ALA A 403 -9.33 22.90 -13.55
CA ALA A 403 -10.54 23.72 -13.65
C ALA A 403 -11.56 23.45 -12.52
N THR A 404 -11.57 22.24 -11.97
CA THR A 404 -12.48 21.83 -10.89
C THR A 404 -12.01 22.19 -9.49
N GLY A 405 -10.75 22.61 -9.33
CA GLY A 405 -10.16 22.92 -8.02
C GLY A 405 -9.65 21.70 -7.24
N ASN A 406 -9.73 20.50 -7.82
CA ASN A 406 -9.38 19.25 -7.14
C ASN A 406 -7.91 18.83 -7.37
N TYR A 407 -7.10 19.72 -7.95
CA TYR A 407 -5.70 19.44 -8.29
C TYR A 407 -4.92 20.74 -8.24
N ASN A 408 -4.00 20.84 -7.28
CA ASN A 408 -3.27 22.06 -6.97
C ASN A 408 -1.77 21.79 -6.96
N MET A 409 -0.97 22.82 -7.25
CA MET A 409 0.47 22.80 -7.02
C MET A 409 0.75 22.97 -5.53
N HIS A 410 1.41 21.99 -4.93
CA HIS A 410 1.91 22.05 -3.55
C HIS A 410 3.07 21.06 -3.37
N ALA A 411 3.86 21.26 -2.32
CA ALA A 411 4.79 20.24 -1.82
C ALA A 411 4.11 19.38 -0.74
N ASN A 412 4.80 18.34 -0.28
CA ASN A 412 4.39 17.60 0.92
C ASN A 412 4.40 18.51 2.17
N ALA A 413 3.82 18.05 3.27
CA ALA A 413 3.79 18.78 4.54
C ALA A 413 5.20 19.11 5.09
N ASP A 414 6.20 18.29 4.77
CA ASP A 414 7.63 18.48 5.07
C ASP A 414 8.37 19.29 3.97
N ASN A 415 7.62 19.91 3.06
CA ASN A 415 8.09 20.64 1.89
C ASN A 415 8.94 19.84 0.89
N THR A 416 8.71 18.53 0.81
CA THR A 416 9.40 17.68 -0.18
C THR A 416 8.61 17.47 -1.47
N LEU A 417 9.34 17.20 -2.55
CA LEU A 417 8.83 16.62 -3.80
C LEU A 417 9.82 15.58 -4.32
N ARG A 418 9.34 14.43 -4.78
CA ARG A 418 10.17 13.38 -5.35
C ARG A 418 10.27 13.52 -6.87
N ILE A 419 11.45 13.34 -7.42
CA ILE A 419 11.66 13.18 -8.86
C ILE A 419 11.09 11.83 -9.27
N LEU A 420 10.07 11.83 -10.13
CA LEU A 420 9.46 10.62 -10.68
C LEU A 420 10.10 10.23 -12.01
N LYS A 421 10.53 11.22 -12.80
CA LYS A 421 11.15 11.00 -14.10
C LYS A 421 12.02 12.20 -14.47
N VAL A 422 13.18 11.92 -15.05
CA VAL A 422 13.99 12.87 -15.80
C VAL A 422 14.20 12.30 -17.19
N SER A 423 13.99 13.09 -18.23
CA SER A 423 14.21 12.66 -19.61
C SER A 423 15.08 13.65 -20.37
N LYS A 424 15.66 13.14 -21.46
CA LYS A 424 16.31 13.97 -22.46
C LYS A 424 15.44 13.99 -23.71
N ASP A 425 15.56 15.06 -24.46
CA ASP A 425 15.06 15.08 -25.81
C ASP A 425 15.92 14.15 -26.67
N ASP A 426 15.32 13.15 -27.31
CA ASP A 426 16.03 12.13 -28.07
C ASP A 426 16.77 12.69 -29.29
N TYR A 427 16.41 13.90 -29.72
CA TYR A 427 17.03 14.59 -30.86
C TYR A 427 18.22 15.41 -30.40
N THR A 428 17.98 16.38 -29.52
CA THR A 428 18.96 17.37 -29.05
C THR A 428 19.82 16.89 -27.89
N GLY A 429 19.44 15.80 -27.21
CA GLY A 429 20.13 15.29 -26.02
C GLY A 429 20.08 16.25 -24.83
N HIS A 430 19.28 17.31 -24.90
CA HIS A 430 19.10 18.28 -23.82
C HIS A 430 18.14 17.74 -22.77
N LEU A 431 18.23 18.24 -21.54
CA LEU A 431 17.20 18.01 -20.53
C LEU A 431 15.85 18.44 -21.12
N LYS A 432 14.86 17.55 -21.09
CA LYS A 432 13.52 17.80 -21.60
C LYS A 432 12.53 17.81 -20.44
N ASP A 433 12.27 16.65 -19.85
CA ASP A 433 11.22 16.49 -18.84
C ASP A 433 11.80 16.36 -17.44
N LEU A 434 11.14 16.99 -16.47
CA LEU A 434 11.27 16.77 -15.04
C LEU A 434 9.87 16.55 -14.46
N TRP A 435 9.59 15.34 -13.98
CA TRP A 435 8.36 15.04 -13.24
C TRP A 435 8.63 15.10 -11.75
N LEU A 436 7.86 15.94 -11.04
CA LEU A 436 7.91 16.05 -9.58
C LEU A 436 6.61 15.54 -8.96
N GLY A 437 6.71 14.69 -7.95
CA GLY A 437 5.58 14.04 -7.28
C GLY A 437 5.44 14.48 -5.82
N SER A 438 4.25 14.97 -5.48
CA SER A 438 3.77 15.10 -4.10
C SER A 438 3.11 13.78 -3.66
N GLN A 439 3.31 13.38 -2.41
CA GLN A 439 2.81 12.13 -1.86
C GLN A 439 1.30 12.19 -1.65
N CYS A 440 0.59 11.20 -2.15
CA CYS A 440 -0.78 10.92 -1.72
C CYS A 440 -0.72 9.76 -0.73
N LEU A 441 -1.09 10.06 0.51
CA LEU A 441 -1.15 9.08 1.59
C LEU A 441 -2.59 8.57 1.73
N ASP A 442 -2.75 7.29 2.01
CA ASP A 442 -4.04 6.72 2.42
C ASP A 442 -4.36 7.12 3.87
N ASP A 443 -5.51 6.69 4.36
CA ASP A 443 -5.99 6.96 5.72
C ASP A 443 -5.13 6.29 6.81
N GLN A 444 -4.19 5.41 6.44
CA GLN A 444 -3.19 4.84 7.34
C GLN A 444 -1.81 5.49 7.19
N GLY A 445 -1.69 6.56 6.40
CA GLY A 445 -0.43 7.26 6.18
C GLY A 445 0.51 6.55 5.19
N ASN A 446 0.06 5.49 4.50
CA ASN A 446 0.87 4.82 3.50
C ASN A 446 0.82 5.58 2.18
N LEU A 447 1.98 5.68 1.56
CA LEU A 447 2.09 6.19 0.21
C LEU A 447 1.47 5.19 -0.79
N TYR A 448 0.42 5.60 -1.50
CA TYR A 448 -0.25 4.76 -2.50
C TYR A 448 -0.15 5.30 -3.94
N GLN A 449 0.14 6.59 -4.11
CA GLN A 449 0.40 7.21 -5.42
C GLN A 449 1.10 8.58 -5.25
N TYR A 450 1.48 9.19 -6.38
CA TYR A 450 1.93 10.58 -6.41
C TYR A 450 0.95 11.47 -7.17
N GLN A 451 0.71 12.67 -6.65
CA GLN A 451 0.19 13.78 -7.43
C GLN A 451 1.37 14.43 -8.16
N ALA A 452 1.44 14.30 -9.47
CA ALA A 452 2.63 14.64 -10.24
C ALA A 452 2.48 15.89 -11.12
N TYR A 453 3.58 16.61 -11.29
CA TYR A 453 3.70 17.83 -12.06
C TYR A 453 4.76 17.65 -13.14
N HIS A 454 4.39 17.88 -14.39
CA HIS A 454 5.27 17.72 -15.54
C HIS A 454 5.90 19.06 -15.92
N TRP A 455 7.16 19.22 -15.56
CA TRP A 455 7.97 20.39 -15.85
C TRP A 455 8.85 20.15 -17.07
N VAL A 456 8.67 20.96 -18.11
CA VAL A 456 9.50 20.95 -19.31
C VAL A 456 10.55 22.03 -19.20
N ALA A 457 11.82 21.65 -19.31
CA ALA A 457 12.94 22.57 -19.23
C ALA A 457 12.89 23.58 -20.38
N GLN A 458 12.80 24.85 -20.01
CA GLN A 458 12.94 25.99 -20.88
C GLN A 458 14.42 26.31 -20.97
N SER A 459 15.01 26.10 -22.14
CA SER A 459 16.42 26.38 -22.34
C SER A 459 16.73 27.87 -22.11
N ALA A 460 17.42 28.22 -21.02
CA ALA A 460 18.23 29.45 -20.94
C ALA A 460 19.55 29.31 -21.74
N SER A 461 19.85 28.09 -22.18
CA SER A 461 21.05 27.72 -22.94
C SER A 461 20.74 26.67 -24.02
N SER A 462 20.12 27.08 -25.12
CA SER A 462 20.40 26.55 -26.45
C SER A 462 21.80 27.00 -26.95
N ALA A 463 22.76 27.15 -26.02
CA ALA A 463 24.09 27.72 -26.24
C ALA A 463 25.11 26.72 -26.85
N SER A 464 24.67 25.53 -27.21
CA SER A 464 25.10 24.91 -28.46
C SER A 464 23.81 24.66 -29.23
N GLY A 465 23.76 25.02 -30.52
CA GLY A 465 22.58 24.87 -31.37
C GLY A 465 21.98 23.45 -31.38
N PRO A 466 20.97 23.20 -32.24
CA PRO A 466 20.34 21.88 -32.30
C PRO A 466 21.42 20.78 -32.41
N LYS A 467 21.32 19.76 -31.56
CA LYS A 467 22.18 18.58 -31.65
C LYS A 467 21.43 17.51 -32.42
N TYR A 468 22.11 16.80 -33.31
CA TYR A 468 21.53 15.70 -34.07
C TYR A 468 22.27 14.41 -33.73
N LYS A 469 21.52 13.36 -33.37
CA LYS A 469 22.09 12.06 -33.06
C LYS A 469 22.60 11.39 -34.33
N ALA A 470 23.88 11.06 -34.34
CA ALA A 470 24.57 10.32 -35.39
C ALA A 470 25.05 8.97 -34.88
N ASN A 471 24.81 7.91 -35.66
CA ASN A 471 25.25 6.55 -35.35
C ASN A 471 25.82 5.88 -36.60
N LEU A 472 26.80 5.01 -36.39
CA LEU A 472 27.31 4.08 -37.39
C LEU A 472 26.67 2.72 -37.15
N PHE A 473 26.00 2.20 -38.17
CA PHE A 473 25.35 0.90 -38.15
C PHE A 473 26.14 -0.11 -38.96
N PHE A 474 26.19 -1.34 -38.47
CA PHE A 474 26.96 -2.42 -39.09
C PHE A 474 26.22 -3.75 -39.09
N ASN A 475 26.39 -4.51 -40.17
CA ASN A 475 26.03 -5.93 -40.24
C ASN A 475 27.07 -6.75 -40.99
N ASN A 476 27.14 -8.02 -40.60
CA ASN A 476 27.78 -9.08 -41.36
C ASN A 476 26.79 -9.78 -42.28
N SER A 477 27.31 -10.61 -43.19
CA SER A 477 26.50 -11.30 -44.21
C SER A 477 25.51 -12.31 -43.61
N GLY A 478 25.73 -12.73 -42.36
CA GLY A 478 24.81 -13.59 -41.61
C GLY A 478 23.69 -12.83 -40.88
N TRP A 479 23.67 -11.49 -40.91
CA TRP A 479 22.72 -10.65 -40.17
C TRP A 479 22.66 -10.96 -38.66
N GLY A 480 23.76 -11.50 -38.12
CA GLY A 480 23.80 -12.14 -36.81
C GLY A 480 24.35 -11.25 -35.69
N TRP A 481 24.40 -9.93 -35.88
CA TRP A 481 24.84 -9.03 -34.83
C TRP A 481 23.81 -8.96 -33.71
N LYS A 482 24.29 -8.72 -32.49
CA LYS A 482 23.46 -8.49 -31.32
C LYS A 482 23.75 -7.11 -30.76
N HIS A 483 22.72 -6.30 -30.59
CA HIS A 483 22.79 -5.05 -29.83
C HIS A 483 21.99 -5.26 -28.54
N ASP A 484 22.61 -5.01 -27.38
CA ASP A 484 21.99 -5.17 -26.06
C ASP A 484 21.33 -6.54 -25.77
N GLY A 485 21.89 -7.62 -26.33
CA GLY A 485 21.48 -8.99 -26.02
C GLY A 485 20.47 -9.62 -26.99
N ASP A 486 19.77 -8.82 -27.80
CA ASP A 486 18.85 -9.27 -28.84
C ASP A 486 19.50 -9.23 -30.23
N ILE A 487 19.03 -10.08 -31.16
CA ILE A 487 19.53 -10.11 -32.55
C ILE A 487 19.05 -8.84 -33.26
N ALA A 488 19.98 -7.93 -33.55
CA ALA A 488 19.75 -6.66 -34.24
C ALA A 488 21.05 -6.14 -34.88
N ASN A 489 20.92 -5.22 -35.83
CA ASN A 489 22.05 -4.51 -36.43
C ASN A 489 22.95 -3.91 -35.34
N TYR A 490 24.28 -4.00 -35.47
CA TYR A 490 25.17 -3.26 -34.57
C TYR A 490 24.91 -1.76 -34.74
N MET A 491 24.94 -1.01 -33.64
CA MET A 491 24.88 0.45 -33.60
C MET A 491 26.03 0.97 -32.74
N SER A 492 26.78 1.96 -33.23
CA SER A 492 27.82 2.62 -32.44
C SER A 492 27.24 3.42 -31.28
N THR A 493 28.08 3.77 -30.30
CA THR A 493 27.75 4.81 -29.32
C THR A 493 27.27 6.09 -30.02
N ASN A 494 26.34 6.80 -29.38
CA ASN A 494 25.79 8.04 -29.93
C ASN A 494 26.86 9.12 -30.06
N VAL A 495 26.94 9.73 -31.25
CA VAL A 495 27.72 10.93 -31.51
C VAL A 495 26.74 12.07 -31.78
N PHE A 496 26.93 13.23 -31.16
CA PHE A 496 26.01 14.36 -31.31
C PHE A 496 26.62 15.44 -32.21
N ILE A 497 25.96 15.69 -33.35
CA ILE A 497 26.34 16.72 -34.31
C ILE A 497 25.77 18.05 -33.84
N THR A 498 26.61 19.04 -33.55
CA THR A 498 26.20 20.34 -32.97
C THR A 498 26.39 21.53 -33.90
N GLY A 499 26.90 21.30 -35.11
CA GLY A 499 27.26 22.33 -36.09
C GLY A 499 28.22 21.80 -37.16
N ASP A 500 28.75 22.71 -37.97
CA ASP A 500 29.79 22.40 -38.94
C ASP A 500 31.03 21.79 -38.25
N GLY A 501 31.60 20.73 -38.83
CA GLY A 501 32.83 20.14 -38.29
C GLY A 501 32.98 18.66 -38.58
N ASP A 502 34.02 18.08 -37.98
CA ASP A 502 34.36 16.67 -38.12
C ASP A 502 33.90 15.86 -36.92
N TYR A 503 33.29 14.70 -37.17
CA TYR A 503 32.76 13.81 -36.15
C TYR A 503 33.20 12.37 -36.44
N SER A 504 33.70 11.66 -35.43
CA SER A 504 34.17 10.28 -35.56
C SER A 504 33.13 9.30 -35.03
N LEU A 505 32.74 8.33 -35.85
CA LEU A 505 31.87 7.21 -35.48
C LEU A 505 32.63 5.90 -35.62
N LYS A 506 32.40 4.95 -34.70
CA LYS A 506 33.23 3.76 -34.60
C LYS A 506 32.42 2.48 -34.36
N PHE A 507 32.73 1.47 -35.17
CA PHE A 507 32.41 0.07 -34.89
C PHE A 507 33.55 -0.53 -34.07
N GLU A 508 33.24 -1.14 -32.93
CA GLU A 508 34.22 -1.86 -32.10
C GLU A 508 33.92 -3.36 -32.10
N GLY A 509 34.90 -4.14 -32.53
CA GLY A 509 34.76 -5.59 -32.68
C GLY A 509 35.65 -6.14 -33.78
N ALA A 510 35.81 -7.47 -33.76
CA ALA A 510 36.41 -8.21 -34.88
C ALA A 510 35.28 -8.67 -35.82
N GLU A 511 35.46 -8.49 -37.13
CA GLU A 511 34.56 -9.06 -38.14
C GLU A 511 35.33 -9.58 -39.35
N SER A 512 34.96 -10.79 -39.75
CA SER A 512 35.54 -11.53 -40.86
C SER A 512 34.74 -11.45 -42.16
N ASN A 513 33.43 -11.13 -42.09
CA ASN A 513 32.49 -11.08 -43.20
C ASN A 513 31.69 -9.75 -43.23
N PRO A 514 32.35 -8.58 -43.35
CA PRO A 514 31.68 -7.28 -43.37
C PRO A 514 30.73 -7.17 -44.58
N TYR A 515 29.50 -6.71 -44.34
CA TYR A 515 28.46 -6.77 -45.37
C TYR A 515 27.73 -5.45 -45.58
N LEU A 516 27.37 -4.74 -44.50
CA LEU A 516 26.63 -3.49 -44.56
C LEU A 516 27.18 -2.54 -43.50
N LEU A 517 27.43 -1.28 -43.88
CA LEU A 517 27.92 -0.23 -43.01
C LEU A 517 27.33 1.09 -43.46
N TYR A 518 26.56 1.76 -42.60
CA TYR A 518 25.94 3.03 -42.95
C TYR A 518 25.87 3.97 -41.75
N ILE A 519 25.79 5.26 -42.04
CA ILE A 519 25.65 6.32 -41.04
C ILE A 519 24.26 6.89 -41.18
N ASP A 520 23.54 7.03 -40.07
CA ASP A 520 22.36 7.89 -39.98
C ASP A 520 22.66 9.08 -39.10
N VAL A 521 22.21 10.25 -39.54
CA VAL A 521 22.09 11.44 -38.71
C VAL A 521 20.63 11.83 -38.63
N ASN A 522 20.03 11.55 -37.48
CA ASN A 522 18.59 11.58 -37.31
C ASN A 522 18.05 13.01 -37.38
N LYS A 523 17.04 13.22 -38.23
CA LYS A 523 16.25 14.45 -38.39
C LYS A 523 17.03 15.72 -38.75
N ILE A 524 18.31 15.64 -39.09
CA ILE A 524 19.13 16.83 -39.40
C ILE A 524 18.60 17.66 -40.57
N LEU A 525 17.94 17.02 -41.54
CA LEU A 525 17.36 17.68 -42.70
C LEU A 525 16.06 18.43 -42.38
N LYS A 526 15.47 18.22 -41.20
CA LYS A 526 14.26 18.94 -40.75
C LYS A 526 14.55 20.43 -40.58
N ASP A 527 15.65 20.74 -39.91
CA ASP A 527 16.05 22.13 -39.65
C ASP A 527 17.10 22.63 -40.64
N ASN A 528 17.85 21.72 -41.26
CA ASN A 528 18.94 22.01 -42.19
C ASN A 528 18.72 21.29 -43.53
N PRO A 529 17.73 21.68 -44.35
CA PRO A 529 17.38 20.98 -45.59
C PRO A 529 18.51 20.97 -46.65
N ASN A 530 19.48 21.87 -46.52
CA ASN A 530 20.65 22.00 -47.39
C ASN A 530 21.93 21.38 -46.79
N CYS A 531 21.81 20.62 -45.70
CA CYS A 531 22.94 19.98 -45.04
C CYS A 531 23.62 18.98 -45.97
N ASP A 532 24.95 18.95 -45.98
CA ASP A 532 25.75 17.86 -46.58
C ASP A 532 26.60 17.19 -45.50
N ILE A 533 26.71 15.86 -45.62
CA ILE A 533 27.55 15.03 -44.79
C ILE A 533 28.49 14.28 -45.71
N THR A 534 29.77 14.61 -45.66
CA THR A 534 30.84 13.98 -46.46
C THR A 534 31.64 13.01 -45.60
N ILE A 535 32.19 11.94 -46.19
CA ILE A 535 33.08 11.02 -45.49
C ILE A 535 34.50 11.57 -45.66
N LYS A 536 35.14 11.91 -44.54
CA LYS A 536 36.49 12.48 -44.51
C LYS A 536 37.57 11.40 -44.49
N SER A 537 37.37 10.36 -43.69
CA SER A 537 38.31 9.23 -43.62
C SER A 537 37.64 7.96 -43.14
N ILE A 538 38.12 6.82 -43.64
CA ILE A 538 37.76 5.49 -43.18
C ILE A 538 39.05 4.79 -42.72
N LYS A 539 39.04 4.19 -41.53
CA LYS A 539 40.14 3.38 -41.02
C LYS A 539 39.64 2.01 -40.55
N VAL A 540 40.33 0.96 -40.97
CA VAL A 540 40.10 -0.43 -40.57
C VAL A 540 41.32 -0.87 -39.75
N ASP A 541 41.13 -1.20 -38.48
CA ASP A 541 42.22 -1.47 -37.53
C ASP A 541 43.32 -0.38 -37.54
N GLY A 542 42.88 0.88 -37.63
CA GLY A 542 43.77 2.05 -37.69
C GLY A 542 44.46 2.29 -39.04
N LYS A 543 44.29 1.40 -40.03
CA LYS A 543 44.83 1.58 -41.40
C LYS A 543 43.81 2.29 -42.29
N SER A 544 44.25 3.32 -43.01
CA SER A 544 43.38 4.05 -43.95
C SER A 544 42.90 3.15 -45.09
N VAL A 545 41.63 3.33 -45.46
CA VAL A 545 41.03 2.76 -46.68
C VAL A 545 40.86 3.90 -47.68
N ASP A 546 41.33 3.72 -48.91
CA ASP A 546 41.15 4.68 -49.99
C ASP A 546 39.72 4.62 -50.54
N PHE A 547 39.11 5.78 -50.80
CA PHE A 547 37.76 5.88 -51.36
C PHE A 547 37.57 7.19 -52.12
N ASP A 548 36.49 7.25 -52.90
CA ASP A 548 35.97 8.48 -53.51
C ASP A 548 34.59 8.76 -52.92
N ASP A 549 34.45 9.84 -52.14
CA ASP A 549 33.21 10.24 -51.48
C ASP A 549 32.07 10.55 -52.48
N THR A 550 32.43 10.99 -53.69
CA THR A 550 31.43 11.33 -54.72
C THR A 550 30.71 10.10 -55.25
N LEU A 551 31.31 8.92 -55.11
CA LEU A 551 30.72 7.64 -55.50
C LEU A 551 29.88 6.99 -54.39
N ILE A 552 29.88 7.56 -53.18
CA ILE A 552 29.13 7.04 -52.03
C ILE A 552 27.80 7.79 -51.92
N PRO A 553 26.64 7.10 -52.01
CA PRO A 553 25.33 7.75 -52.04
C PRO A 553 25.05 8.65 -50.83
N ARG A 554 24.34 9.74 -51.10
CA ARG A 554 23.66 10.60 -50.12
C ARG A 554 22.17 10.33 -50.26
N GLY A 555 21.47 10.07 -49.16
CA GLY A 555 20.07 9.67 -49.21
C GLY A 555 19.33 10.01 -47.94
N TYR A 556 18.02 9.89 -47.99
CA TYR A 556 17.21 9.78 -46.78
C TYR A 556 17.40 8.39 -46.15
N THR A 557 17.20 8.29 -44.84
CA THR A 557 17.07 6.99 -44.18
C THR A 557 15.96 6.20 -44.86
N ASP A 558 16.29 4.98 -45.32
CA ASP A 558 15.40 4.08 -46.08
C ASP A 558 14.75 4.70 -47.33
N ASP A 559 15.39 5.71 -47.92
CA ASP A 559 14.86 6.50 -49.05
C ASP A 559 13.51 7.20 -48.73
N ASP A 560 13.17 7.40 -47.45
CA ASP A 560 11.93 8.03 -47.00
C ASP A 560 12.18 9.49 -46.54
N PRO A 561 11.74 10.50 -47.33
CA PRO A 561 11.89 11.91 -46.98
C PRO A 561 11.20 12.32 -45.67
N SER A 562 10.17 11.58 -45.24
CA SER A 562 9.43 11.89 -44.00
C SER A 562 10.29 11.70 -42.75
N THR A 563 11.33 10.87 -42.84
CA THR A 563 12.30 10.64 -41.76
C THR A 563 13.11 11.89 -41.43
N ASN A 564 13.22 12.84 -42.37
CA ASN A 564 14.09 14.01 -42.28
C ASN A 564 15.55 13.70 -41.91
N SER A 565 15.98 12.45 -42.08
CA SER A 565 17.27 11.95 -41.61
C SER A 565 18.24 11.83 -42.77
N PHE A 566 19.51 12.15 -42.53
CA PHE A 566 20.55 12.05 -43.55
C PHE A 566 21.26 10.70 -43.42
N ARG A 567 21.28 9.90 -44.49
CA ARG A 567 22.00 8.62 -44.56
C ARG A 567 23.19 8.66 -45.51
N ARG A 568 24.31 8.05 -45.09
CA ARG A 568 25.44 7.68 -45.95
C ARG A 568 25.66 6.17 -45.92
N TYR A 569 25.55 5.51 -47.07
CA TYR A 569 25.81 4.07 -47.21
C TYR A 569 27.28 3.82 -47.55
N VAL A 570 28.13 3.60 -46.54
CA VAL A 570 29.56 3.31 -46.75
C VAL A 570 29.73 1.96 -47.45
N LEU A 571 29.10 0.90 -46.93
CA LEU A 571 29.05 -0.41 -47.55
C LEU A 571 27.59 -0.77 -47.83
N ASN A 572 27.24 -1.00 -49.10
CA ASN A 572 25.90 -1.37 -49.51
C ASN A 572 25.97 -2.53 -50.51
N PRO A 573 25.56 -3.75 -50.15
CA PRO A 573 25.65 -4.91 -51.04
C PRO A 573 24.64 -4.86 -52.20
N TRP A 574 23.58 -4.04 -52.11
CA TRP A 574 22.53 -3.91 -53.13
C TRP A 574 22.84 -2.82 -54.17
N GLY A 575 23.83 -1.99 -53.90
CA GLY A 575 24.35 -0.97 -54.81
C GLY A 575 25.71 -0.51 -54.33
N PRO A 576 26.77 -1.33 -54.47
CA PRO A 576 28.09 -1.01 -53.95
C PRO A 576 28.62 0.27 -54.59
N ALA A 577 29.10 1.20 -53.76
CA ALA A 577 29.86 2.33 -54.27
C ALA A 577 31.07 1.81 -55.05
N ALA A 578 31.30 2.30 -56.26
CA ALA A 578 32.32 1.75 -57.16
C ALA A 578 33.76 1.90 -56.61
N CYS A 579 33.96 2.73 -55.59
CA CYS A 579 35.22 2.86 -54.87
C CYS A 579 35.52 1.68 -53.91
N PHE A 580 34.55 0.81 -53.60
CA PHE A 580 34.74 -0.35 -52.73
C PHE A 580 34.59 -1.67 -53.47
N LYS A 581 35.44 -2.65 -53.12
CA LYS A 581 35.42 -3.98 -53.71
C LYS A 581 34.48 -4.90 -52.93
N PHE A 582 33.39 -5.28 -53.59
CA PHE A 582 32.47 -6.32 -53.11
C PHE A 582 32.77 -7.66 -53.76
N ASP A 583 33.11 -8.68 -52.96
CA ASP A 583 33.29 -10.07 -53.43
C ASP A 583 31.92 -10.76 -53.42
N SER A 584 31.25 -10.77 -54.57
CA SER A 584 29.92 -11.39 -54.73
C SER A 584 29.92 -12.91 -54.54
N GLY A 585 31.08 -13.57 -54.66
CA GLY A 585 31.21 -15.00 -54.39
C GLY A 585 31.17 -15.32 -52.89
N LYS A 586 31.48 -14.35 -52.03
CA LYS A 586 31.52 -14.48 -50.58
C LYS A 586 30.52 -13.58 -49.85
N ASN A 587 29.81 -12.71 -50.56
CA ASN A 587 28.93 -11.69 -50.02
C ASN A 587 29.63 -10.82 -48.95
N GLU A 588 30.79 -10.26 -49.28
CA GLU A 588 31.56 -9.45 -48.32
C GLU A 588 32.33 -8.29 -48.97
N PHE A 589 32.62 -7.26 -48.18
CA PHE A 589 33.53 -6.18 -48.51
C PHE A 589 34.93 -6.47 -47.96
N THR A 590 35.77 -7.13 -48.75
CA THR A 590 37.05 -7.70 -48.27
C THR A 590 38.00 -6.69 -47.61
N ASP A 591 38.01 -5.43 -48.05
CA ASP A 591 38.88 -4.38 -47.52
C ASP A 591 38.44 -3.87 -46.13
N PHE A 592 37.27 -4.30 -45.64
CA PHE A 592 36.69 -3.88 -44.35
C PHE A 592 36.72 -4.99 -43.29
N LYS A 593 37.42 -6.10 -43.56
CA LYS A 593 37.66 -7.13 -42.53
C LYS A 593 38.51 -6.52 -41.43
N CYS A 594 38.07 -6.63 -40.19
CA CYS A 594 38.73 -6.01 -39.04
C CYS A 594 38.92 -7.02 -37.90
N SER A 595 39.96 -6.78 -37.11
CA SER A 595 40.29 -7.52 -35.89
C SER A 595 39.98 -6.74 -34.62
N SER A 596 39.74 -5.44 -34.74
CA SER A 596 39.49 -4.54 -33.61
C SER A 596 38.40 -3.49 -33.87
N SER A 597 38.43 -2.79 -34.99
CA SER A 597 37.49 -1.69 -35.24
C SER A 597 37.45 -1.17 -36.67
N ILE A 598 36.36 -0.49 -36.99
CA ILE A 598 36.21 0.35 -38.18
C ILE A 598 35.82 1.76 -37.70
N GLU A 599 36.62 2.76 -38.02
CA GLU A 599 36.37 4.17 -37.72
C GLU A 599 35.99 4.92 -39.00
N VAL A 600 34.89 5.67 -38.97
CA VAL A 600 34.46 6.56 -40.04
C VAL A 600 34.37 7.98 -39.49
N VAL A 601 35.16 8.89 -40.04
CA VAL A 601 35.08 10.32 -39.74
C VAL A 601 34.26 10.99 -40.82
N ILE A 602 33.19 11.65 -40.42
CA ILE A 602 32.36 12.49 -41.30
C ILE A 602 32.68 13.97 -41.11
N THR A 603 32.55 14.75 -42.18
CA THR A 603 32.50 16.22 -42.10
C THR A 603 31.07 16.66 -42.38
N VAL A 604 30.46 17.34 -41.42
CA VAL A 604 29.12 17.92 -41.55
C VAL A 604 29.23 19.38 -41.95
N LYS A 605 28.43 19.78 -42.93
CA LYS A 605 28.16 21.16 -43.29
C LYS A 605 26.65 21.39 -43.19
N MET A 606 26.21 22.25 -42.27
CA MET A 606 24.79 22.46 -41.99
C MET A 606 24.05 23.10 -43.17
N ASP A 607 24.72 23.98 -43.92
CA ASP A 607 24.13 24.60 -45.11
C ASP A 607 25.17 24.71 -46.22
N THR A 608 24.87 24.08 -47.36
CA THR A 608 25.65 24.19 -48.59
C THR A 608 25.03 25.14 -49.61
N GLY A 609 23.87 25.74 -49.29
CA GLY A 609 23.12 26.66 -50.14
C GLY A 609 22.07 25.97 -51.04
N ALA A 610 22.09 24.65 -51.17
CA ALA A 610 21.08 23.87 -51.89
C ALA A 610 20.96 22.45 -51.32
N PRO A 611 19.81 21.76 -51.47
CA PRO A 611 19.67 20.37 -51.05
C PRO A 611 20.61 19.46 -51.86
N VAL A 612 21.42 18.66 -51.16
CA VAL A 612 22.29 17.64 -51.77
C VAL A 612 21.67 16.24 -51.73
N VAL A 613 20.61 16.07 -50.93
CA VAL A 613 19.80 14.85 -50.89
C VAL A 613 18.54 15.12 -51.70
N THR A 614 18.30 14.33 -52.74
CA THR A 614 17.07 14.38 -53.52
C THR A 614 16.29 13.09 -53.32
N PRO A 615 14.95 13.15 -53.17
CA PRO A 615 14.13 11.96 -53.22
C PRO A 615 14.39 11.20 -54.53
N SER A 616 14.52 9.88 -54.47
CA SER A 616 14.65 9.07 -55.68
C SER A 616 13.37 9.20 -56.52
N GLU A 617 13.48 9.61 -57.78
CA GLU A 617 12.35 9.60 -58.70
C GLU A 617 11.89 8.14 -58.93
N GLY A 618 10.74 7.76 -58.39
CA GLY A 618 10.03 6.53 -58.78
C GLY A 618 10.21 5.30 -57.87
N LYS A 619 10.03 5.46 -56.56
CA LYS A 619 9.56 4.38 -55.68
C LYS A 619 8.38 4.84 -54.85
#